data_AF-A0AE69-F1
#
_entry.id   AF-A0AE69-F1
#
_cell.length_a   1.000
_cell.length_b   1.000
_cell.length_c   1.000
_cell.angle_alpha   90.00
_cell.angle_beta   90.00
_cell.angle_gamma   90.00
#
_symmetry.space_group_name_H-M   'P 1'
#
loop_
_entity.id
_entity.type
_entity.pdbx_description
1 polymer ?
#
loop_
_entity_poly.entity_id
_entity_poly.type
_entity_poly.pdbx_seq_one_letter_code
_entity_poly.pdbx_strand_id
1 'polypeptide(L)'
;MAELAAVRAQEYATVYDELIEAAARLDMLRRLEGNAVDAHATAAMHAVRFAATMLWPVAPEGTPQPGFRHDTAWQVQLIAKWREAALEIGPFEPERPVLRVVTDGQRG
;
A
#
# COMPACT_ATOMS: atom_id res chain seq x y z
N MET A 1 -30.30 -16.57 -7.36
CA MET A 1 -29.03 -16.27 -8.07
C MET A 1 -28.69 -14.79 -8.03
N ALA A 2 -29.58 -13.87 -8.45
CA ALA A 2 -29.33 -12.43 -8.39
C ALA A 2 -29.12 -11.90 -6.95
N GLU A 3 -29.89 -12.40 -5.98
CA GLU A 3 -29.75 -12.02 -4.56
C GLU A 3 -28.39 -12.43 -3.97
N LEU A 4 -27.91 -13.65 -4.25
CA LEU A 4 -26.59 -14.11 -3.83
C LEU A 4 -25.45 -13.31 -4.47
N ALA A 5 -25.61 -12.88 -5.72
CA ALA A 5 -24.63 -12.04 -6.40
C ALA A 5 -24.60 -10.62 -5.79
N ALA A 6 -25.76 -10.07 -5.44
CA ALA A 6 -25.85 -8.77 -4.77
C ALA A 6 -25.23 -8.81 -3.37
N VAL A 7 -25.50 -9.85 -2.58
CA VAL A 7 -24.86 -10.06 -1.26
C VAL A 7 -23.34 -10.16 -1.44
N ARG A 8 -22.85 -10.97 -2.38
CA ARG A 8 -21.40 -11.10 -2.62
C ARG A 8 -20.76 -9.77 -3.01
N ALA A 9 -21.41 -8.99 -3.87
CA ALA A 9 -20.91 -7.69 -4.28
C ALA A 9 -20.84 -6.72 -3.08
N GLN A 10 -21.85 -6.74 -2.21
CA GLN A 10 -21.86 -5.95 -0.98
C GLN A 10 -20.75 -6.37 -0.02
N GLU A 11 -20.52 -7.67 0.17
CA GLU A 11 -19.42 -8.17 1.00
C GLU A 11 -18.05 -7.73 0.45
N TYR A 12 -17.86 -7.76 -0.88
CA TYR A 12 -16.63 -7.24 -1.48
C TYR A 12 -16.45 -5.74 -1.25
N ALA A 13 -17.52 -4.94 -1.28
CA ALA A 13 -17.43 -3.52 -0.93
C ALA A 13 -17.03 -3.31 0.53
N THR A 14 -17.67 -4.03 1.46
CA THR A 14 -17.36 -3.94 2.89
C THR A 14 -15.88 -4.28 3.15
N VAL A 15 -15.40 -5.41 2.61
CA VAL A 15 -13.99 -5.82 2.77
C VAL A 15 -13.05 -4.82 2.10
N TYR A 16 -13.41 -4.28 0.93
CA TYR A 16 -12.60 -3.27 0.26
C TYR A 16 -12.43 -2.02 1.13
N ASP A 17 -13.52 -1.49 1.69
CA ASP A 17 -13.50 -0.31 2.55
C ASP A 17 -12.68 -0.56 3.82
N GLU A 18 -12.84 -1.72 4.46
CA GLU A 18 -12.06 -2.12 5.63
C GLU A 18 -10.55 -2.16 5.34
N LEU A 19 -10.16 -2.66 4.16
CA LEU A 19 -8.75 -2.68 3.75
C LEU A 19 -8.23 -1.26 3.49
N ILE A 20 -9.01 -0.38 2.88
CA ILE A 20 -8.62 1.02 2.67
C ILE A 20 -8.40 1.71 4.02
N GLU A 21 -9.32 1.54 4.97
CA GLU A 21 -9.19 2.09 6.31
C GLU A 21 -7.99 1.52 7.08
N ALA A 22 -7.78 0.20 7.01
CA ALA A 22 -6.66 -0.46 7.65
C ALA A 22 -5.33 0.05 7.07
N ALA A 23 -5.23 0.21 5.76
CA ALA A 23 -4.06 0.79 5.12
C ALA A 23 -3.79 2.23 5.58
N ALA A 24 -4.82 3.05 5.79
CA ALA A 24 -4.68 4.40 6.33
C ALA A 24 -4.20 4.40 7.78
N ARG A 25 -4.74 3.51 8.62
CA ARG A 25 -4.29 3.35 10.02
C ARG A 25 -2.84 2.87 10.11
N LEU A 26 -2.42 1.93 9.27
CA LEU A 26 -1.04 1.46 9.19
C LEU A 26 -0.09 2.55 8.68
N ASP A 27 -0.54 3.37 7.72
CA ASP A 27 0.22 4.53 7.24
C ASP A 27 0.41 5.61 8.33
N MET A 28 -0.56 5.74 9.25
CA MET A 28 -0.39 6.56 10.46
C MET A 28 0.60 5.92 11.43
N LEU A 29 0.47 4.63 11.74
CA LEU A 29 1.36 3.91 12.67
C LEU A 29 2.82 4.00 12.24
N ARG A 30 3.12 3.75 10.96
CA ARG A 30 4.51 3.81 10.46
C ARG A 30 5.16 5.20 10.59
N ARG A 31 4.35 6.27 10.69
CA ARG A 31 4.82 7.66 10.85
C ARG A 31 5.08 8.03 12.31
N LEU A 32 4.58 7.23 13.26
CA LEU A 32 4.82 7.46 14.69
C LEU A 32 6.27 7.16 15.09
N GLU A 33 6.99 6.36 14.31
CA GLU A 33 8.39 5.98 14.56
C GLU A 33 9.44 7.10 14.33
N GLY A 34 9.01 8.35 14.13
CA GLY A 34 9.90 9.51 14.01
C GLY A 34 10.79 9.42 12.76
N ASN A 35 12.12 9.39 12.96
CA ASN A 35 13.10 9.30 11.86
C ASN A 35 13.31 7.87 11.34
N ALA A 36 12.76 6.86 12.02
CA ALA A 36 12.78 5.47 11.58
C ALA A 36 11.46 5.12 10.87
N VAL A 37 11.50 4.10 10.02
CA VAL A 37 10.31 3.56 9.37
C VAL A 37 10.01 2.21 10.01
N ASP A 38 8.82 2.09 10.62
CA ASP A 38 8.38 0.84 11.23
C ASP A 38 8.23 -0.21 10.12
N ALA A 39 9.14 -1.17 10.09
CA ALA A 39 9.18 -2.20 9.08
C ALA A 39 7.93 -3.09 9.11
N HIS A 40 7.39 -3.38 10.30
CA HIS A 40 6.19 -4.20 10.46
C HIS A 40 4.95 -3.45 9.95
N ALA A 41 4.73 -2.22 10.42
CA ALA A 41 3.60 -1.41 9.97
C ALA A 41 3.68 -1.14 8.47
N THR A 42 4.89 -0.93 7.93
CA THR A 42 5.10 -0.67 6.51
C THR A 42 4.86 -1.91 5.66
N ALA A 43 5.34 -3.08 6.08
CA ALA A 43 5.07 -4.35 5.40
C ALA A 43 3.55 -4.66 5.37
N ALA A 44 2.89 -4.56 6.52
CA ALA A 44 1.46 -4.77 6.64
C ALA A 44 0.66 -3.78 5.77
N MET A 45 1.04 -2.50 5.77
CA MET A 45 0.39 -1.47 4.95
C MET A 45 0.45 -1.84 3.47
N HIS A 46 1.61 -2.26 2.97
CA HIS A 46 1.76 -2.65 1.56
C HIS A 46 0.97 -3.92 1.22
N ALA A 47 0.93 -4.90 2.13
CA ALA A 47 0.13 -6.12 1.94
C ALA A 47 -1.37 -5.80 1.83
N VAL A 48 -1.88 -4.94 2.72
CA VAL A 48 -3.29 -4.50 2.71
C VAL A 48 -3.61 -3.69 1.45
N ARG A 49 -2.73 -2.79 1.03
CA ARG A 49 -2.88 -2.02 -0.22
C ARG A 49 -2.97 -2.94 -1.43
N PHE A 50 -2.12 -3.97 -1.50
CA PHE A 50 -2.17 -4.97 -2.57
C PHE A 50 -3.47 -5.78 -2.54
N ALA A 51 -3.93 -6.21 -1.36
CA ALA A 51 -5.21 -6.90 -1.21
C ALA A 51 -6.37 -6.05 -1.72
N ALA A 52 -6.41 -4.76 -1.37
CA ALA A 52 -7.42 -3.82 -1.88
C ALA A 52 -7.33 -3.63 -3.40
N THR A 53 -6.12 -3.52 -3.96
CA THR A 53 -5.92 -3.46 -5.43
C THR A 53 -6.43 -4.72 -6.12
N MET A 54 -6.25 -5.91 -5.53
CA MET A 54 -6.76 -7.17 -6.07
C MET A 54 -8.28 -7.31 -5.99
N LEU A 55 -8.92 -6.71 -4.97
CA LEU A 55 -10.37 -6.75 -4.79
C LEU A 55 -11.13 -5.70 -5.60
N TRP A 56 -10.51 -4.57 -5.91
CA TRP A 56 -11.18 -3.48 -6.63
C TRP A 56 -11.88 -3.91 -7.94
N PRO A 57 -11.31 -4.78 -8.80
CA PRO A 57 -11.97 -5.24 -10.02
C PRO A 57 -13.26 -6.05 -9.82
N VAL A 58 -13.49 -6.59 -8.62
CA VAL A 58 -14.72 -7.36 -8.28
C VAL A 58 -15.64 -6.60 -7.32
N ALA A 59 -15.27 -5.38 -6.94
CA ALA A 59 -16.11 -4.49 -6.16
C ALA A 59 -17.31 -3.97 -6.99
N PRO A 60 -18.40 -3.54 -6.34
CA PRO A 60 -19.53 -2.94 -7.04
C PRO A 60 -19.15 -1.76 -7.92
N GLU A 61 -19.91 -1.55 -8.98
CA GLU A 61 -19.76 -0.40 -9.86
C GLU A 61 -19.86 0.92 -9.07
N GLY A 62 -18.98 1.87 -9.37
CA GLY A 62 -18.88 3.14 -8.64
C GLY A 62 -17.93 3.13 -7.45
N THR A 63 -17.37 1.97 -7.07
CA THR A 63 -16.31 1.91 -6.04
C THR A 63 -15.07 2.68 -6.51
N PRO A 64 -14.60 3.69 -5.73
CA PRO A 64 -13.45 4.50 -6.13
C PRO A 64 -12.18 3.67 -6.23
N GLN A 65 -11.30 4.02 -7.17
CA GLN A 65 -9.99 3.39 -7.28
C GLN A 65 -9.19 3.56 -5.98
N PRO A 66 -8.31 2.60 -5.65
CA PRO A 66 -7.42 2.75 -4.51
C PRO A 66 -6.56 4.00 -4.70
N GLY A 67 -6.59 4.93 -3.75
CA GLY A 67 -5.88 6.22 -3.81
C GLY A 67 -4.35 6.16 -3.73
N PHE A 68 -3.77 4.98 -3.92
CA PHE A 68 -2.34 4.70 -3.92
C PHE A 68 -1.92 4.03 -5.23
N ARG A 69 -0.62 4.02 -5.54
CA ARG A 69 -0.09 3.38 -6.75
C ARG A 69 -0.53 1.91 -6.79
N HIS A 70 -1.26 1.53 -7.83
CA HIS A 70 -1.92 0.23 -8.02
C HIS A 70 -1.22 -0.66 -9.07
N ASP A 71 0.02 -0.31 -9.43
CA ASP A 71 0.88 -1.16 -10.23
C ASP A 71 1.22 -2.44 -9.43
N THR A 72 0.53 -3.53 -9.76
CA THR A 72 0.57 -4.79 -8.99
C THR A 72 1.97 -5.41 -8.98
N ALA A 73 2.73 -5.31 -10.08
CA ALA A 73 4.09 -5.80 -10.15
C ALA A 73 5.01 -5.03 -9.19
N TRP A 74 4.89 -3.70 -9.17
CA TRP A 74 5.61 -2.84 -8.23
C TRP A 74 5.20 -3.11 -6.77
N GLN A 75 3.91 -3.28 -6.50
CA GLN A 75 3.41 -3.58 -5.15
C GLN A 75 3.94 -4.92 -4.62
N VAL A 76 3.98 -5.97 -5.45
CA VAL A 76 4.51 -7.29 -5.05
C VAL A 76 5.99 -7.22 -4.68
N GLN A 77 6.80 -6.52 -5.48
CA GLN A 77 8.21 -6.31 -5.17
C GLN A 77 8.39 -5.55 -3.86
N LEU A 78 7.59 -4.51 -3.64
CA LEU A 78 7.66 -3.70 -2.44
C LEU A 78 7.26 -4.49 -1.19
N ILE A 79 6.22 -5.33 -1.27
CA ILE A 79 5.83 -6.25 -0.19
C ILE A 79 6.97 -7.21 0.14
N ALA A 80 7.63 -7.79 -0.86
CA ALA A 80 8.72 -8.74 -0.62
C ALA A 80 9.87 -8.10 0.17
N LYS A 81 10.29 -6.88 -0.23
CA LYS A 81 11.35 -6.12 0.45
C LYS A 81 10.97 -5.77 1.90
N TRP A 82 9.75 -5.27 2.12
CA TRP A 82 9.31 -4.89 3.48
C TRP A 82 9.04 -6.10 4.38
N ARG A 83 8.58 -7.22 3.81
CA ARG A 83 8.48 -8.49 4.53
C ARG A 83 9.85 -8.93 5.03
N GLU A 84 10.87 -8.88 4.17
CA GLU A 84 12.24 -9.22 4.56
C GLU A 84 12.77 -8.28 5.65
N ALA A 85 12.51 -6.98 5.53
CA ALA A 85 12.82 -6.00 6.58
C ALA A 85 12.15 -6.35 7.92
N ALA A 86 10.84 -6.62 7.87
CA ALA A 86 10.02 -6.94 9.05
C ALA A 86 10.40 -8.28 9.69
N LEU A 87 10.97 -9.21 8.93
CA LEU A 87 11.42 -10.51 9.43
C LEU A 87 12.93 -10.52 9.74
N GLU A 88 13.62 -9.38 9.59
CA GLU A 88 15.08 -9.26 9.71
C GLU A 88 15.85 -10.25 8.82
N ILE A 89 15.28 -10.58 7.65
CA ILE A 89 15.86 -11.52 6.69
C ILE A 89 16.71 -10.73 5.70
N GLY A 90 18.04 -10.75 5.90
CA GLY A 90 19.02 -10.13 5.01
C GLY A 90 19.13 -8.61 5.18
N PRO A 91 20.07 -7.95 4.47
CA PRO A 91 20.25 -6.51 4.54
C PRO A 91 19.06 -5.81 3.85
N PHE A 92 18.17 -5.21 4.63
CA PHE A 92 17.18 -4.29 4.09
C PHE A 92 17.89 -3.00 3.64
N GLU A 93 18.18 -2.89 2.34
CA GLU A 93 18.60 -1.63 1.75
C GLU A 93 17.37 -0.91 1.17
N PRO A 94 16.79 0.06 1.90
CA PRO A 94 15.76 0.92 1.30
C PRO A 94 16.41 1.61 0.09
N GLU A 95 15.77 1.52 -1.08
CA GLU A 95 16.18 2.27 -2.26
C GLU A 95 16.23 3.75 -1.88
N ARG A 96 17.44 4.26 -1.63
CA ARG A 96 17.61 5.67 -1.31
C ARG A 96 17.20 6.44 -2.55
N PRO A 97 16.23 7.37 -2.46
CA PRO A 97 15.92 8.23 -3.59
C PRO A 97 17.23 8.88 -4.04
N VAL A 98 17.54 8.78 -5.34
CA VAL A 98 18.71 9.45 -5.92
C VAL A 98 18.46 10.94 -5.77
N LEU A 99 19.02 11.53 -4.71
CA LEU A 99 18.94 12.96 -4.46
C LEU A 99 19.72 13.65 -5.59
N ARG A 100 19.00 14.30 -6.50
CA ARG A 100 19.60 15.16 -7.52
C ARG A 100 19.90 16.50 -6.87
N VAL A 101 21.18 16.83 -6.72
CA VAL A 101 21.60 18.19 -6.36
C VAL A 101 21.21 19.11 -7.51
N VAL A 102 20.29 20.05 -7.25
CA VAL A 102 20.03 21.19 -8.13
C VAL A 102 20.96 22.29 -7.67
N THR A 103 22.02 22.54 -8.43
CA THR A 103 22.89 23.70 -8.20
C THR A 103 22.12 24.95 -8.61
N ASP A 104 21.92 25.90 -7.70
CA ASP A 104 21.40 27.24 -8.00
C ASP A 104 22.42 27.99 -8.87
N GLY A 105 22.36 27.75 -10.18
CA GLY A 105 23.31 28.26 -11.18
C GLY A 105 22.66 28.98 -12.35
N GLN A 106 21.45 29.51 -12.17
CA GLN A 106 20.78 30.38 -13.16
C GLN A 106 20.08 31.55 -12.45
N ARG A 107 20.88 32.46 -11.90
CA ARG A 107 20.55 33.89 -11.87
C ARG A 107 21.74 34.62 -12.47
N GLY A 108 21.56 35.15 -13.68
CA GLY A 108 22.57 35.85 -14.45
C GLY A 108 22.33 35.66 -15.93
#